data_AF-A0A9R1NGD0-F1
#
_entry.id   AF-A0A9R1NGD0-F1
#
_cell.length_a   1.000
_cell.length_b   1.000
_cell.length_c   1.000
_cell.angle_alpha   90.00
_cell.angle_beta   90.00
_cell.angle_gamma   90.00
#
_symmetry.space_group_name_H-M   'P 1'
#
loop_
_entity.id
_entity.type
_entity.pdbx_description
1 polymer ?
#
loop_
_entity_poly.entity_id
_entity_poly.type
_entity_poly.pdbx_seq_one_letter_code
_entity_poly.pdbx_strand_id
1 'polypeptide(L)'
;MEPNIGQALAAVLTLLVTTRALWYLLWRPYAIARWFGRQGIRGPPYKFLVGSLPECQRMVVAGRAKDLDTSSHDCVTTVQPFFRKWASLYEKKGEEPTTVVFTQTRLHVCNANTTESYKLQNNYDHYGPPLYGKTFLYWLGPTPALCCTDMELVKKVLTDRTDMFQKDYLNPSLDPVLGNGVVFANGDDWKRRRKFIHPAFNQGMIKAMSEITLECTQRTMERWRAKIQESSRQQTEIDMSHDSDEIAMSVIARMMLGKNYKEAWEVLVAGKEQLKLATYAFADPPVTGFKYLPTPRNRRTWQLDKLVRSKISRIIEARLGSSIYEDDLLGQMLQLQACSKTQTLSTEEMVGECRTFFAAGYDTSASLITWAMFLLASYPQWQEMVREEVVREYPAHHLPLVDSPGKLKLLNMLLLETLRLYGPIAFLQRKTSSDTTLAHMKVPKGTMITIPLVMLHRDKDVWGPDADMFNPMRFQNGFLKAAKHSHTLLAFSCGPRVCAGQNFAMVEVQIVIATILKSFIFSLSPTYVHKPSNFITLTPRYGLPLIVRKLQQAV
;
A
#
# COMPACT_ATOMS: atom_id res chain seq x y z
N MET A 1 53.84 25.03 17.70
CA MET A 1 52.66 25.15 16.81
C MET A 1 51.43 25.02 17.67
N GLU A 2 50.80 26.14 18.05
CA GLU A 2 49.51 26.10 18.72
C GLU A 2 48.45 25.58 17.74
N PRO A 3 47.58 24.65 18.14
CA PRO A 3 46.51 24.19 17.27
C PRO A 3 45.63 25.39 16.90
N ASN A 4 45.51 25.66 15.60
CA ASN A 4 44.64 26.71 15.09
C ASN A 4 43.22 26.45 15.62
N ILE A 5 42.54 27.49 16.12
CA ILE A 5 41.17 27.43 16.67
C ILE A 5 40.23 26.64 15.75
N GLY A 6 40.42 26.73 14.42
CA GLY A 6 39.66 25.94 13.44
C GLY A 6 39.87 24.41 13.56
N GLN A 7 41.08 23.94 13.86
CA GLN A 7 41.37 22.52 14.08
C GLN A 7 40.77 22.02 15.39
N ALA A 8 40.80 22.83 16.45
CA ALA A 8 40.17 22.50 17.73
C ALA A 8 38.64 22.39 17.59
N LEU A 9 37.99 23.33 16.89
CA LEU A 9 36.56 23.29 16.62
C LEU A 9 36.17 22.08 15.75
N ALA A 10 36.95 21.77 14.72
CA ALA A 10 36.73 20.59 13.89
C ALA A 10 36.86 19.29 14.69
N ALA A 11 37.82 19.19 15.61
CA ALA A 11 37.99 18.02 16.47
C ALA A 11 36.81 17.86 17.45
N VAL A 12 36.34 18.94 18.07
CA VAL A 12 35.16 18.92 18.96
C VAL A 12 33.90 18.51 18.19
N LEU A 13 33.67 19.10 17.02
CA LEU A 13 32.54 18.73 16.16
C LEU A 13 32.60 17.24 15.78
N THR A 14 33.79 16.76 15.39
CA THR A 14 34.00 15.35 15.04
C THR A 14 33.69 14.43 16.22
N LEU A 15 34.18 14.76 17.42
CA LEU A 15 33.92 13.98 18.63
C LEU A 15 32.43 13.95 18.98
N LEU A 16 31.73 15.10 18.87
CA LEU A 16 30.30 15.18 19.13
C LEU A 16 29.49 14.34 18.12
N VAL A 17 29.81 14.43 16.82
CA VAL A 17 29.15 13.67 15.77
C VAL A 17 29.38 12.17 15.94
N THR A 18 30.63 11.76 16.18
CA THR A 18 30.98 10.34 16.37
C THR A 18 30.35 9.77 17.64
N THR A 19 30.40 10.49 18.77
CA THR A 19 29.76 10.07 20.03
C THR A 19 28.25 9.92 19.85
N ARG A 20 27.60 10.88 19.20
CA ARG A 20 26.16 10.82 18.90
C ARG A 20 25.82 9.66 17.96
N ALA A 21 26.66 9.41 16.95
CA ALA A 21 26.49 8.29 16.04
C ALA A 21 26.65 6.94 16.77
N LEU A 22 27.70 6.77 17.59
CA LEU A 22 27.90 5.57 18.42
C LEU A 22 26.73 5.35 19.37
N TRP A 23 26.24 6.42 20.00
CA TRP A 23 25.07 6.33 20.85
C TRP A 23 23.84 5.86 20.07
N TYR A 24 23.55 6.46 18.91
CA TYR A 24 22.37 6.15 18.12
C TYR A 24 22.42 4.77 17.42
N LEU A 25 23.60 4.35 16.97
CA LEU A 25 23.80 3.14 16.17
C LEU A 25 24.15 1.90 17.00
N LEU A 26 24.72 2.05 18.20
CA LEU A 26 25.13 0.90 19.03
C LEU A 26 24.38 0.89 20.36
N TRP A 27 24.55 1.94 21.17
CA TRP A 27 24.04 1.94 22.54
C TRP A 27 22.52 1.99 22.61
N ARG A 28 21.87 2.85 21.82
CA ARG A 28 20.41 3.00 21.82
C ARG A 28 19.70 1.70 21.41
N PRO A 29 20.07 1.01 20.30
CA PRO A 29 19.48 -0.27 19.97
C PRO A 29 19.63 -1.32 21.09
N TYR A 30 20.83 -1.43 21.67
CA TYR A 30 21.07 -2.36 22.79
C TYR A 30 20.23 -2.02 24.02
N ALA A 31 20.20 -0.75 24.43
CA ALA A 31 19.41 -0.29 25.57
C ALA A 31 17.91 -0.52 25.37
N ILE A 32 17.39 -0.24 24.18
CA ILE A 32 15.98 -0.44 23.84
C ILE A 32 15.63 -1.94 23.78
N ALA A 33 16.50 -2.79 23.21
CA ALA A 33 16.31 -4.23 23.23
C ALA A 33 16.18 -4.76 24.66
N ARG A 34 17.06 -4.33 25.56
CA ARG A 34 17.02 -4.69 26.99
C ARG A 34 15.79 -4.11 27.69
N TRP A 35 15.39 -2.89 27.35
CA TRP A 35 14.19 -2.22 27.88
C TRP A 35 12.91 -2.99 27.55
N PHE A 36 12.74 -3.41 26.30
CA PHE A 36 11.61 -4.25 25.89
C PHE A 36 11.72 -5.68 26.44
N GLY A 37 12.93 -6.24 26.50
CA GLY A 37 13.17 -7.56 27.09
C GLY A 37 12.74 -7.66 28.56
N ARG A 38 12.94 -6.60 29.35
CA ARG A 38 12.42 -6.50 30.74
C ARG A 38 10.89 -6.51 30.83
N GLN A 39 10.21 -6.15 29.75
CA GLN A 39 8.74 -6.16 29.64
C GLN A 39 8.23 -7.45 28.96
N GLY A 40 9.11 -8.42 28.72
CA GLY A 40 8.76 -9.68 28.07
C GLY A 40 8.63 -9.61 26.54
N ILE A 41 8.97 -8.47 25.91
CA ILE A 41 8.89 -8.28 24.47
C ILE A 41 10.26 -8.58 23.87
N ARG A 42 10.33 -9.62 23.05
CA ARG A 42 11.55 -10.07 22.37
C ARG A 42 11.39 -10.02 20.85
N GLY A 43 12.44 -10.34 20.14
CA GLY A 43 12.50 -10.23 18.68
C GLY A 43 13.87 -10.57 18.11
N PRO A 44 14.03 -10.58 16.78
CA PRO A 44 15.34 -10.74 16.15
C PRO A 44 16.35 -9.74 16.72
N PRO A 45 17.61 -10.17 16.95
CA PRO A 45 18.64 -9.30 17.48
C PRO A 45 18.95 -8.17 16.50
N TYR A 46 19.33 -7.01 17.03
CA TYR A 46 19.79 -5.89 16.23
C TYR A 46 21.09 -6.24 15.50
N LYS A 47 21.14 -5.97 14.19
CA LYS A 47 22.38 -6.04 13.39
C LYS A 47 22.82 -4.62 13.06
N PHE A 48 24.09 -4.33 13.30
CA PHE A 48 24.65 -2.98 13.14
C PHE A 48 24.26 -2.35 11.79
N LEU A 49 23.78 -1.11 11.83
CA LEU A 49 23.23 -0.31 10.72
C LEU A 49 21.96 -0.85 10.05
N VAL A 50 21.91 -2.12 9.69
CA VAL A 50 20.86 -2.68 8.81
C VAL A 50 19.65 -3.25 9.56
N GLY A 51 19.80 -3.54 10.85
CA GLY A 51 18.74 -4.13 11.67
C GLY A 51 18.26 -5.48 11.10
N SER A 52 16.94 -5.63 10.99
CA SER A 52 16.30 -6.86 10.51
C SER A 52 16.05 -6.85 8.99
N LEU A 53 16.30 -5.74 8.29
CA LEU A 53 15.94 -5.54 6.88
C LEU A 53 16.51 -6.62 5.93
N PRO A 54 17.79 -7.02 6.01
CA PRO A 54 18.33 -8.05 5.11
C PRO A 54 17.70 -9.43 5.34
N GLU A 55 17.27 -9.72 6.57
CA GLU A 55 16.56 -10.96 6.87
C GLU A 55 15.13 -10.93 6.33
N CYS A 56 14.41 -9.81 6.51
CA CYS A 56 13.10 -9.60 5.88
C CYS A 56 13.18 -9.81 4.37
N GLN A 57 14.16 -9.19 3.71
CA GLN A 57 14.35 -9.29 2.26
C GLN A 57 14.64 -10.73 1.82
N ARG A 58 15.56 -11.44 2.50
CA ARG A 58 15.84 -12.85 2.21
C ARG A 58 14.59 -13.72 2.34
N MET A 59 13.80 -13.51 3.38
CA MET A 59 12.56 -14.26 3.58
C MET A 59 11.50 -13.95 2.52
N VAL A 60 11.37 -12.69 2.10
CA VAL A 60 10.47 -12.30 1.01
C VAL A 60 10.92 -12.92 -0.32
N VAL A 61 12.23 -12.92 -0.62
CA VAL A 61 12.77 -13.58 -1.82
C VAL A 61 12.53 -15.09 -1.79
N ALA A 62 12.76 -15.74 -0.64
CA ALA A 62 12.51 -17.16 -0.47
C ALA A 62 11.02 -17.52 -0.55
N GLY A 63 10.14 -16.72 0.05
CA GLY A 63 8.68 -16.91 -0.05
C GLY A 63 8.17 -16.78 -1.48
N ARG A 64 8.85 -16.00 -2.32
CA ARG A 64 8.57 -15.87 -3.75
C ARG A 64 9.15 -17.01 -4.61
N ALA A 65 9.79 -18.03 -4.03
CA ALA A 65 10.34 -19.14 -4.81
C ALA A 65 9.27 -20.08 -5.36
N LYS A 66 8.11 -20.16 -4.69
CA LYS A 66 6.95 -20.95 -5.15
C LYS A 66 5.81 -20.02 -5.53
N ASP A 67 5.09 -20.40 -6.56
CA ASP A 67 3.85 -19.73 -6.97
C ASP A 67 2.70 -20.25 -6.09
N LEU A 68 1.70 -19.41 -5.86
CA LEU A 68 0.51 -19.81 -5.12
C LEU A 68 -0.49 -20.47 -6.08
N ASP A 69 -1.30 -21.39 -5.56
CA ASP A 69 -2.47 -21.84 -6.29
C ASP A 69 -3.46 -20.67 -6.46
N THR A 70 -4.16 -20.61 -7.60
CA THR A 70 -5.18 -19.58 -7.87
C THR A 70 -6.33 -19.58 -6.85
N SER A 71 -6.60 -20.72 -6.19
CA SER A 71 -7.60 -20.85 -5.13
C SER A 71 -7.08 -20.40 -3.76
N SER A 72 -5.77 -20.17 -3.61
CA SER A 72 -5.15 -19.82 -2.34
C SER A 72 -5.04 -18.30 -2.18
N HIS A 73 -5.71 -17.76 -1.16
CA HIS A 73 -5.64 -16.32 -0.84
C HIS A 73 -4.64 -15.98 0.27
N ASP A 74 -3.83 -16.95 0.75
CA ASP A 74 -2.81 -16.71 1.78
C ASP A 74 -1.52 -16.09 1.20
N CYS A 75 -1.61 -14.81 0.84
CA CYS A 75 -0.47 -14.04 0.34
C CYS A 75 0.50 -13.59 1.45
N VAL A 76 0.20 -13.84 2.74
CA VAL A 76 1.10 -13.47 3.86
C VAL A 76 2.45 -14.17 3.71
N THR A 77 2.43 -15.42 3.24
CA THR A 77 3.62 -16.26 3.02
C THR A 77 4.60 -15.68 1.99
N THR A 78 4.11 -14.92 1.02
CA THR A 78 4.92 -14.33 -0.06
C THR A 78 5.23 -12.85 0.18
N VAL A 79 4.30 -12.13 0.82
CA VAL A 79 4.34 -10.68 1.00
C VAL A 79 5.02 -10.27 2.31
N GLN A 80 4.67 -10.93 3.42
CA GLN A 80 5.16 -10.61 4.77
C GLN A 80 5.54 -11.87 5.58
N PRO A 81 6.37 -12.79 5.02
CA PRO A 81 6.70 -14.05 5.70
C PRO A 81 7.41 -13.85 7.05
N PHE A 82 8.15 -12.75 7.19
CA PHE A 82 8.88 -12.41 8.41
C PHE A 82 7.94 -12.09 9.58
N PHE A 83 6.81 -11.43 9.35
CA PHE A 83 5.84 -11.19 10.43
C PHE A 83 5.22 -12.49 10.91
N ARG A 84 4.84 -13.39 9.99
CA ARG A 84 4.31 -14.71 10.34
C ARG A 84 5.32 -15.57 11.10
N LYS A 85 6.57 -15.63 10.64
CA LYS A 85 7.63 -16.41 11.28
C LYS A 85 7.98 -15.87 12.66
N TRP A 86 8.13 -14.56 12.81
CA TRP A 86 8.53 -13.97 14.09
C TRP A 86 7.39 -13.94 15.10
N ALA A 87 6.13 -13.80 14.64
CA ALA A 87 4.98 -14.01 15.51
C ALA A 87 5.06 -15.39 16.19
N SER A 88 5.20 -16.47 15.41
CA SER A 88 5.25 -17.83 15.99
C SER A 88 6.48 -18.10 16.86
N LEU A 89 7.63 -17.51 16.54
CA LEU A 89 8.87 -17.71 17.30
C LEU A 89 8.89 -16.96 18.64
N TYR A 90 8.43 -15.71 18.66
CA TYR A 90 8.52 -14.84 19.84
C TYR A 90 7.21 -14.83 20.66
N GLU A 91 6.21 -15.61 20.26
CA GLU A 91 4.99 -15.84 21.04
C GLU A 91 5.21 -16.74 22.27
N LYS A 92 6.18 -17.69 22.23
CA LYS A 92 6.42 -18.61 23.35
C LYS A 92 6.95 -17.87 24.58
N LYS A 93 6.18 -17.93 25.68
CA LYS A 93 6.62 -17.49 27.02
C LYS A 93 7.83 -18.34 27.44
N GLY A 94 8.91 -17.67 27.85
CA GLY A 94 9.76 -18.18 28.93
C GLY A 94 10.88 -19.18 28.60
N GLU A 95 11.09 -19.60 27.36
CA GLU A 95 12.28 -20.41 27.03
C GLU A 95 13.28 -19.58 26.23
N GLU A 96 14.56 -19.64 26.64
CA GLU A 96 15.66 -19.10 25.86
C GLU A 96 15.65 -19.72 24.46
N PRO A 97 15.86 -18.94 23.38
CA PRO A 97 16.05 -19.54 22.08
C PRO A 97 17.35 -20.34 22.13
N THR A 98 17.24 -21.67 22.13
CA THR A 98 18.38 -22.55 21.93
C THR A 98 19.05 -22.14 20.64
N THR A 99 20.33 -21.78 20.74
CA THR A 99 21.14 -21.41 19.59
C THR A 99 21.21 -22.63 18.67
N VAL A 100 20.43 -22.63 17.59
CA VAL A 100 20.57 -23.64 16.54
C VAL A 100 21.87 -23.33 15.81
N VAL A 101 22.94 -23.97 16.26
CA VAL A 101 24.23 -24.00 15.56
C VAL A 101 24.00 -24.81 14.30
N PHE A 102 23.97 -24.14 13.14
CA PHE A 102 24.05 -24.82 11.85
C PHE A 102 25.47 -25.39 11.71
N THR A 103 25.64 -26.69 12.01
CA THR A 103 26.83 -27.41 11.55
C THR A 103 26.78 -27.53 10.04
N GLN A 104 27.80 -26.97 9.39
CA GLN A 104 28.08 -27.11 7.97
C GLN A 104 28.23 -28.60 7.62
N THR A 105 27.20 -29.23 7.06
CA THR A 105 27.36 -30.55 6.46
C THR A 105 27.88 -30.37 5.05
N ARG A 106 29.13 -30.79 4.82
CA ARG A 106 29.80 -30.88 3.52
C ARG A 106 28.91 -31.62 2.51
N LEU A 107 28.70 -31.00 1.36
CA LEU A 107 28.23 -31.67 0.15
C LEU A 107 29.27 -32.70 -0.29
N HIS A 108 28.99 -33.98 -0.06
CA HIS A 108 29.59 -35.05 -0.85
C HIS A 108 28.66 -35.32 -2.03
N VAL A 109 29.15 -34.99 -3.22
CA VAL A 109 28.59 -35.43 -4.50
C VAL A 109 29.00 -36.88 -4.69
N CYS A 110 28.03 -37.80 -4.79
CA CYS A 110 28.19 -39.12 -5.39
C CYS A 110 26.90 -39.52 -6.12
N ASN A 111 27.09 -40.27 -7.21
CA ASN A 111 26.23 -40.43 -8.37
C ASN A 111 25.01 -41.37 -8.20
N ALA A 112 24.02 -41.10 -9.04
CA ALA A 112 23.08 -41.95 -9.79
C ALA A 112 22.58 -43.32 -9.24
N ASN A 113 21.27 -43.51 -9.47
CA ASN A 113 20.48 -44.75 -9.48
C ASN A 113 19.87 -45.22 -8.17
N THR A 114 18.64 -44.78 -7.89
CA THR A 114 17.52 -45.65 -7.46
C THR A 114 16.20 -44.87 -7.49
N THR A 115 15.24 -45.39 -8.24
CA THR A 115 13.87 -44.90 -8.36
C THR A 115 13.05 -45.48 -7.19
N GLU A 116 12.75 -44.67 -6.16
CA GLU A 116 11.71 -45.02 -5.19
C GLU A 116 10.80 -43.82 -4.94
N SER A 117 9.54 -44.01 -5.34
CA SER A 117 8.43 -43.08 -5.18
C SER A 117 7.98 -43.03 -3.71
N TYR A 118 8.43 -42.04 -2.96
CA TYR A 118 7.84 -41.72 -1.66
C TYR A 118 6.52 -40.95 -1.89
N LYS A 119 5.40 -41.66 -1.71
CA LYS A 119 4.08 -41.06 -1.52
C LYS A 119 4.08 -40.26 -0.22
N LEU A 120 4.24 -38.94 -0.31
CA LEU A 120 3.93 -38.02 0.77
C LEU A 120 2.40 -37.89 0.85
N GLN A 121 1.80 -38.68 1.75
CA GLN A 121 0.40 -38.59 2.09
C GLN A 121 0.21 -37.33 2.95
N ASN A 122 -0.53 -36.36 2.40
CA ASN A 122 -0.87 -35.08 3.02
C ASN A 122 -1.68 -35.29 4.31
N ASN A 123 -1.06 -35.02 5.47
CA ASN A 123 -1.77 -34.72 6.71
C ASN A 123 -1.79 -33.21 6.90
N TYR A 124 -2.79 -32.53 6.33
CA TYR A 124 -3.14 -31.14 6.61
C TYR A 124 -4.23 -31.06 7.67
N ASP A 125 -4.02 -31.72 8.81
CA ASP A 125 -4.89 -31.56 9.98
C ASP A 125 -4.03 -31.51 11.23
N HIS A 126 -3.39 -30.36 11.47
CA HIS A 126 -2.99 -29.90 12.80
C HIS A 126 -2.86 -28.37 12.73
N TYR A 127 -3.80 -27.68 13.38
CA TYR A 127 -3.75 -26.24 13.60
C TYR A 127 -2.39 -25.88 14.22
N GLY A 128 -1.55 -25.17 13.46
CA GLY A 128 -0.33 -24.58 14.00
C GLY A 128 -0.64 -23.58 15.13
N PRO A 129 0.39 -23.14 15.89
CA PRO A 129 0.21 -22.15 16.95
C PRO A 129 -0.49 -20.88 16.42
N PRO A 130 -1.13 -20.07 17.29
CA PRO A 130 -1.90 -18.91 16.87
C PRO A 130 -1.08 -18.05 15.91
N LEU A 131 -1.57 -17.85 14.70
CA LEU A 131 -0.93 -16.96 13.73
C LEU A 131 -0.90 -15.51 14.26
N TYR A 132 -1.76 -15.20 15.23
CA TYR A 132 -2.11 -13.87 15.69
C TYR A 132 -2.00 -13.81 17.22
N GLY A 133 -0.80 -13.49 17.70
CA GLY A 133 -0.57 -13.53 19.14
C GLY A 133 0.78 -12.93 19.55
N LYS A 134 0.72 -11.72 20.12
CA LYS A 134 1.78 -10.96 20.80
C LYS A 134 2.67 -10.05 19.96
N THR A 135 2.83 -8.85 20.52
CA THR A 135 3.76 -7.81 20.06
C THR A 135 5.19 -8.31 20.15
N PHE A 136 5.94 -8.21 19.05
CA PHE A 136 7.38 -8.49 19.03
C PHE A 136 8.16 -7.29 18.50
N LEU A 137 9.43 -7.20 18.91
CA LEU A 137 10.36 -6.17 18.49
C LEU A 137 11.07 -6.59 17.20
N TYR A 138 11.34 -5.68 16.29
CA TYR A 138 12.27 -5.87 15.17
C TYR A 138 12.92 -4.53 14.82
N TRP A 139 13.84 -4.52 13.87
CA TRP A 139 14.70 -3.36 13.61
C TRP A 139 14.62 -2.88 12.16
N LEU A 140 14.25 -1.61 11.98
CA LEU A 140 14.31 -0.87 10.72
C LEU A 140 15.60 -0.04 10.71
N GLY A 141 16.69 -0.64 10.25
CA GLY A 141 18.01 -0.10 10.55
C GLY A 141 18.21 0.03 12.06
N PRO A 142 18.71 1.16 12.60
CA PRO A 142 18.84 1.39 14.05
C PRO A 142 17.51 1.75 14.75
N THR A 143 16.41 1.87 14.01
CA THR A 143 15.12 2.27 14.56
C THR A 143 14.35 1.04 15.07
N PRO A 144 13.96 0.99 16.35
CA PRO A 144 13.14 -0.10 16.88
C PRO A 144 11.73 -0.03 16.34
N ALA A 145 11.15 -1.19 16.03
CA ALA A 145 9.79 -1.34 15.54
C ALA A 145 9.06 -2.46 16.29
N LEU A 146 7.85 -2.17 16.77
CA LEU A 146 6.95 -3.13 17.38
C LEU A 146 5.92 -3.56 16.33
N CYS A 147 5.85 -4.86 16.03
CA CYS A 147 4.75 -5.42 15.28
C CYS A 147 3.55 -5.56 16.20
N CYS A 148 2.44 -4.88 15.93
CA CYS A 148 1.25 -4.85 16.77
C CYS A 148 0.06 -5.46 16.04
N THR A 149 -0.41 -6.60 16.52
CA THR A 149 -1.59 -7.31 16.00
C THR A 149 -2.79 -7.27 16.96
N ASP A 150 -2.63 -6.73 18.16
CA ASP A 150 -3.72 -6.52 19.09
C ASP A 150 -4.63 -5.38 18.60
N MET A 151 -5.90 -5.70 18.32
CA MET A 151 -6.85 -4.77 17.74
C MET A 151 -7.21 -3.58 18.65
N GLU A 152 -7.17 -3.74 19.97
CA GLU A 152 -7.43 -2.63 20.90
C GLU A 152 -6.25 -1.65 20.91
N LEU A 153 -5.02 -2.16 20.86
CA LEU A 153 -3.82 -1.34 20.70
C LEU A 153 -3.79 -0.63 19.34
N VAL A 154 -4.11 -1.35 18.27
CA VAL A 154 -4.21 -0.79 16.92
C VAL A 154 -5.23 0.36 16.89
N LYS A 155 -6.41 0.17 17.48
CA LYS A 155 -7.43 1.20 17.60
C LYS A 155 -6.89 2.42 18.36
N LYS A 156 -6.30 2.22 19.55
CA LYS A 156 -5.71 3.31 20.35
C LYS A 156 -4.69 4.14 19.54
N VAL A 157 -3.82 3.47 18.79
CA VAL A 157 -2.79 4.12 17.96
C VAL A 157 -3.40 4.90 16.80
N LEU A 158 -4.39 4.34 16.10
CA LEU A 158 -4.96 4.96 14.90
C LEU A 158 -5.98 6.06 15.20
N THR A 159 -6.66 6.00 16.36
CA THR A 159 -7.65 7.02 16.77
C THR A 159 -7.06 8.16 17.60
N ASP A 160 -5.75 8.14 17.88
CA ASP A 160 -5.07 9.19 18.62
C ASP A 160 -5.26 10.58 17.99
N ARG A 161 -5.52 11.57 18.84
CA ARG A 161 -5.67 12.99 18.48
C ARG A 161 -4.62 13.89 19.12
N THR A 162 -3.69 13.30 19.88
CA THR A 162 -2.66 14.03 20.65
C THR A 162 -1.37 14.24 19.86
N ASP A 163 -1.31 13.81 18.60
CA ASP A 163 -0.11 13.83 17.75
C ASP A 163 1.05 12.98 18.32
N MET A 164 0.70 11.97 19.14
CA MET A 164 1.65 11.04 19.73
C MET A 164 2.18 10.04 18.71
N PHE A 165 1.35 9.68 17.72
CA PHE A 165 1.64 8.69 16.69
C PHE A 165 1.75 9.37 15.32
N GLN A 166 2.97 9.78 14.98
CA GLN A 166 3.28 10.56 13.78
C GLN A 166 3.61 9.67 12.57
N LYS A 167 3.59 10.28 11.38
CA LYS A 167 3.90 9.65 10.08
C LYS A 167 5.24 10.12 9.48
N ASP A 168 6.06 10.87 10.22
CA ASP A 168 7.39 11.39 9.84
C ASP A 168 8.52 10.34 9.93
N TYR A 169 8.27 9.13 9.44
CA TYR A 169 9.20 8.01 9.57
C TYR A 169 9.86 7.59 8.26
N LEU A 170 9.58 8.29 7.17
CA LEU A 170 10.05 7.87 5.86
C LEU A 170 11.58 7.83 5.80
N ASN A 171 12.08 6.81 5.11
CA ASN A 171 13.46 6.83 4.65
C ASN A 171 13.64 8.11 3.80
N PRO A 172 14.65 8.97 4.08
CA PRO A 172 14.88 10.19 3.32
C PRO A 172 15.04 10.00 1.80
N SER A 173 15.32 8.77 1.34
CA SER A 173 15.34 8.39 -0.08
C SER A 173 13.94 8.30 -0.73
N LEU A 174 12.87 8.28 0.06
CA LEU A 174 11.47 8.25 -0.40
C LEU A 174 10.88 9.67 -0.57
N ASP A 175 11.52 10.70 0.01
CA ASP A 175 11.10 12.11 -0.09
C ASP A 175 10.92 12.58 -1.56
N PRO A 176 11.81 12.26 -2.51
CA PRO A 176 11.67 12.71 -3.91
C PRO A 176 10.45 12.12 -4.62
N VAL A 177 9.91 11.00 -4.12
CA VAL A 177 8.84 10.23 -4.73
C VAL A 177 7.48 10.67 -4.20
N LEU A 178 7.33 10.73 -2.88
CA LEU A 178 6.04 11.04 -2.27
C LEU A 178 5.90 12.53 -1.92
N GLY A 179 7.00 13.28 -1.85
CA GLY A 179 7.02 14.67 -1.42
C GLY A 179 6.68 14.83 0.07
N ASN A 180 6.78 16.07 0.56
CA ASN A 180 6.26 16.44 1.88
C ASN A 180 4.82 16.96 1.75
N GLY A 181 3.89 16.05 1.42
CA GLY A 181 2.45 16.35 1.34
C GLY A 181 1.68 15.95 2.60
N VAL A 182 0.36 16.15 2.58
CA VAL A 182 -0.60 15.89 3.67
C VAL A 182 -0.53 14.46 4.26
N VAL A 183 -0.04 13.49 3.49
CA VAL A 183 0.11 12.10 3.94
C VAL A 183 1.17 11.96 5.03
N PHE A 184 2.22 12.80 5.00
CA PHE A 184 3.38 12.75 5.91
C PHE A 184 3.48 13.93 6.87
N ALA A 185 2.76 15.03 6.60
CA ALA A 185 2.56 16.10 7.55
C ALA A 185 1.98 15.57 8.89
N ASN A 186 2.31 16.25 10.00
CA ASN A 186 1.84 15.93 11.35
C ASN A 186 1.36 17.18 12.08
N GLY A 187 0.72 16.99 13.24
CA GLY A 187 0.25 18.08 14.10
C GLY A 187 -0.62 19.10 13.36
N ASP A 188 -0.35 20.38 13.63
CA ASP A 188 -1.12 21.49 13.04
C ASP A 188 -0.82 21.72 11.55
N ASP A 189 0.38 21.35 11.08
CA ASP A 189 0.72 21.38 9.65
C ASP A 189 -0.16 20.41 8.85
N TRP A 190 -0.37 19.20 9.38
CA TRP A 190 -1.30 18.25 8.80
C TRP A 190 -2.73 18.80 8.76
N LYS A 191 -3.23 19.35 9.89
CA LYS A 191 -4.59 19.91 9.95
C LYS A 191 -4.78 21.02 8.92
N ARG A 192 -3.78 21.91 8.79
CA ARG A 192 -3.77 22.99 7.78
C ARG A 192 -3.87 22.43 6.37
N ARG A 193 -2.95 21.54 5.97
CA ARG A 193 -2.95 20.92 4.62
C ARG A 193 -4.21 20.12 4.35
N ARG A 194 -4.71 19.36 5.34
CA ARG A 194 -5.95 18.58 5.24
C ARG A 194 -7.15 19.45 4.91
N LYS A 195 -7.21 20.68 5.43
CA LYS A 195 -8.27 21.64 5.12
C LYS A 195 -8.24 22.07 3.64
N PHE A 196 -7.05 22.31 3.07
CA PHE A 196 -6.90 22.70 1.65
C PHE A 196 -7.29 21.59 0.68
N ILE A 197 -7.08 20.33 1.04
CA ILE A 197 -7.38 19.20 0.15
C ILE A 197 -8.81 18.66 0.30
N HIS A 198 -9.51 18.97 1.38
CA HIS A 198 -10.82 18.39 1.65
C HIS A 198 -11.86 18.71 0.57
N PRO A 199 -11.92 19.93 -0.01
CA PRO A 199 -12.88 20.23 -1.06
C PRO A 199 -12.79 19.34 -2.30
N ALA A 200 -11.59 18.79 -2.59
CA ALA A 200 -11.34 17.83 -3.66
C ALA A 200 -12.24 16.59 -3.62
N PHE A 201 -12.78 16.27 -2.44
CA PHE A 201 -13.55 15.07 -2.17
C PHE A 201 -15.03 15.38 -1.90
N ASN A 202 -15.51 16.57 -2.31
CA ASN A 202 -16.92 16.92 -2.25
C ASN A 202 -17.75 16.15 -3.30
N GLN A 203 -19.09 16.22 -3.19
CA GLN A 203 -19.98 15.50 -4.09
C GLN A 203 -19.85 15.91 -5.57
N GLY A 204 -19.61 17.19 -5.84
CA GLY A 204 -19.42 17.70 -7.21
C GLY A 204 -18.20 17.07 -7.89
N MET A 205 -17.07 16.97 -7.16
CA MET A 205 -15.86 16.33 -7.67
C MET A 205 -16.01 14.82 -7.85
N ILE A 206 -16.74 14.15 -6.95
CA ILE A 206 -17.04 12.73 -7.10
C ILE A 206 -17.90 12.50 -8.36
N LYS A 207 -18.85 13.39 -8.65
CA LYS A 207 -19.65 13.33 -9.88
C LYS A 207 -18.79 13.52 -11.13
N ALA A 208 -17.96 14.56 -11.18
CA ALA A 208 -17.04 14.80 -12.29
C ALA A 208 -16.07 13.62 -12.51
N MET A 209 -15.51 13.07 -11.42
CA MET A 209 -14.68 11.87 -11.47
C MET A 209 -15.43 10.68 -12.07
N SER A 210 -16.69 10.51 -11.74
CA SER A 210 -17.48 9.37 -12.19
C SER A 210 -17.71 9.38 -13.70
N GLU A 211 -17.99 10.57 -14.24
CA GLU A 211 -18.09 10.79 -15.70
C GLU A 211 -16.75 10.50 -16.40
N ILE A 212 -15.64 10.99 -15.83
CA ILE A 212 -14.29 10.74 -16.35
C ILE A 212 -13.93 9.25 -16.31
N THR A 213 -14.23 8.58 -15.19
CA THR A 213 -13.96 7.15 -14.98
C THR A 213 -14.70 6.31 -15.99
N LEU A 214 -15.96 6.63 -16.22
CA LEU A 214 -16.78 5.98 -17.22
C LEU A 214 -16.20 6.13 -18.63
N GLU A 215 -15.83 7.35 -19.05
CA GLU A 215 -15.20 7.60 -20.35
C GLU A 215 -13.89 6.82 -20.51
N CYS A 216 -13.01 6.85 -19.51
CA CYS A 216 -11.73 6.11 -19.51
C CYS A 216 -11.95 4.60 -19.60
N THR A 217 -12.96 4.08 -18.90
CA THR A 217 -13.33 2.65 -18.94
C THR A 217 -13.86 2.27 -20.32
N GLN A 218 -14.77 3.06 -20.89
CA GLN A 218 -15.33 2.82 -22.22
C GLN A 218 -14.26 2.80 -23.30
N ARG A 219 -13.32 3.74 -23.29
CA ARG A 219 -12.17 3.76 -24.21
C ARG A 219 -11.32 2.50 -24.11
N THR A 220 -11.10 1.99 -22.89
CA THR A 220 -10.39 0.72 -22.70
C THR A 220 -11.18 -0.46 -23.29
N MET A 221 -12.48 -0.51 -23.03
CA MET A 221 -13.37 -1.55 -23.55
C MET A 221 -13.49 -1.52 -25.08
N GLU A 222 -13.42 -0.35 -25.73
CA GLU A 222 -13.38 -0.22 -27.18
C GLU A 222 -12.16 -0.92 -27.78
N ARG A 223 -10.98 -0.76 -27.15
CA ARG A 223 -9.76 -1.48 -27.55
C ARG A 223 -9.93 -2.99 -27.41
N TRP A 224 -10.60 -3.45 -26.35
CA TRP A 224 -10.91 -4.87 -26.20
C TRP A 224 -11.87 -5.37 -27.29
N ARG A 225 -12.91 -4.59 -27.63
CA ARG A 225 -13.85 -4.93 -28.71
C ARG A 225 -13.13 -5.04 -30.06
N ALA A 226 -12.25 -4.10 -30.39
CA ALA A 226 -11.47 -4.15 -31.62
C ALA A 226 -10.61 -5.43 -31.69
N LYS A 227 -9.87 -5.74 -30.63
CA LYS A 227 -9.07 -6.99 -30.54
C LYS A 227 -9.92 -8.26 -30.63
N ILE A 228 -11.14 -8.25 -30.09
CA ILE A 228 -12.07 -9.38 -30.18
C ILE A 228 -12.59 -9.54 -31.61
N GLN A 229 -12.90 -8.45 -32.30
CA GLN A 229 -13.38 -8.47 -33.70
C GLN A 229 -12.31 -9.02 -34.66
N GLU A 230 -11.04 -8.69 -34.42
CA GLU A 230 -9.90 -9.22 -35.19
C GLU A 230 -9.60 -10.70 -34.88
N SER A 231 -10.11 -11.22 -33.77
CA SER A 231 -9.84 -12.59 -33.31
C SER A 231 -10.82 -13.60 -33.92
N SER A 232 -10.28 -14.64 -34.55
CA SER A 232 -11.06 -15.77 -35.09
C SER A 232 -11.85 -16.52 -34.00
N ARG A 233 -11.44 -16.44 -32.74
CA ARG A 233 -12.07 -17.12 -31.60
C ARG A 233 -13.07 -16.24 -30.84
N GLN A 234 -13.40 -15.04 -31.32
CA GLN A 234 -14.29 -14.08 -30.66
C GLN A 234 -13.90 -13.80 -29.19
N GLN A 235 -12.60 -13.87 -28.90
CA GLN A 235 -12.02 -13.66 -27.59
C GLN A 235 -10.63 -13.03 -27.72
N THR A 236 -10.18 -12.33 -26.70
CA THR A 236 -8.82 -11.77 -26.64
C THR A 236 -8.21 -11.95 -25.25
N GLU A 237 -6.88 -12.03 -25.19
CA GLU A 237 -6.15 -11.96 -23.92
C GLU A 237 -5.77 -10.50 -23.65
N ILE A 238 -6.06 -10.03 -22.45
CA ILE A 238 -5.69 -8.68 -21.97
C ILE A 238 -4.81 -8.81 -20.74
N ASP A 239 -4.00 -7.79 -20.42
CA ASP A 239 -3.41 -7.65 -19.09
C ASP A 239 -4.22 -6.63 -18.28
N MET A 240 -5.04 -7.13 -17.38
CA MET A 240 -5.92 -6.29 -16.57
C MET A 240 -5.14 -5.40 -15.59
N SER A 241 -3.91 -5.77 -15.19
CA SER A 241 -3.08 -4.90 -14.36
C SER A 241 -2.64 -3.65 -15.14
N HIS A 242 -2.20 -3.83 -16.39
CA HIS A 242 -1.87 -2.72 -17.28
C HIS A 242 -3.08 -1.81 -17.53
N ASP A 243 -4.24 -2.40 -17.84
CA ASP A 243 -5.44 -1.63 -18.15
C ASP A 243 -6.01 -0.92 -16.91
N SER A 244 -5.90 -1.51 -15.72
CA SER A 244 -6.27 -0.85 -14.46
C SER A 244 -5.37 0.35 -14.15
N ASP A 245 -4.06 0.21 -14.38
CA ASP A 245 -3.11 1.33 -14.24
C ASP A 245 -3.47 2.47 -15.19
N GLU A 246 -3.73 2.17 -16.45
CA GLU A 246 -4.08 3.19 -17.45
C GLU A 246 -5.38 3.93 -17.10
N ILE A 247 -6.41 3.20 -16.67
CA ILE A 247 -7.68 3.80 -16.24
C ILE A 247 -7.45 4.72 -15.04
N ALA A 248 -6.87 4.22 -13.95
CA ALA A 248 -6.71 4.99 -12.73
C ALA A 248 -5.75 6.19 -12.91
N MET A 249 -4.68 6.03 -13.69
CA MET A 249 -3.77 7.12 -14.06
C MET A 249 -4.51 8.19 -14.88
N SER A 250 -5.34 7.79 -15.84
CA SER A 250 -6.10 8.74 -16.67
C SER A 250 -7.12 9.53 -15.85
N VAL A 251 -7.82 8.85 -14.92
CA VAL A 251 -8.79 9.47 -14.00
C VAL A 251 -8.09 10.50 -13.13
N ILE A 252 -7.02 10.12 -12.41
CA ILE A 252 -6.34 11.05 -11.50
C ILE A 252 -5.67 12.20 -12.27
N ALA A 253 -5.13 11.96 -13.47
CA ALA A 253 -4.54 13.01 -14.32
C ALA A 253 -5.55 14.12 -14.62
N ARG A 254 -6.75 13.74 -15.05
CA ARG A 254 -7.84 14.66 -15.40
C ARG A 254 -8.44 15.34 -14.17
N MET A 255 -8.60 14.60 -13.07
CA MET A 255 -9.12 15.16 -11.82
C MET A 255 -8.16 16.16 -11.16
N MET A 256 -6.85 15.99 -11.37
CA MET A 256 -5.83 16.86 -10.77
C MET A 256 -5.55 18.12 -11.58
N LEU A 257 -5.41 17.98 -12.90
CA LEU A 257 -4.88 19.02 -13.79
C LEU A 257 -5.75 19.32 -15.01
N GLY A 258 -6.98 18.78 -15.06
CA GLY A 258 -7.99 19.15 -16.04
C GLY A 258 -7.48 19.05 -17.49
N LYS A 259 -7.46 20.19 -18.19
CA LYS A 259 -7.10 20.30 -19.61
C LYS A 259 -5.61 20.04 -19.89
N ASN A 260 -4.74 20.11 -18.87
CA ASN A 260 -3.29 19.86 -19.01
C ASN A 260 -2.96 18.35 -18.94
N TYR A 261 -3.79 17.51 -19.58
CA TYR A 261 -3.72 16.06 -19.49
C TYR A 261 -2.36 15.50 -19.95
N LYS A 262 -1.77 16.07 -21.01
CA LYS A 262 -0.49 15.59 -21.54
C LYS A 262 0.64 15.77 -20.54
N GLU A 263 0.77 16.96 -19.95
CA GLU A 263 1.74 17.22 -18.89
C GLU A 263 1.47 16.37 -17.65
N ALA A 264 0.20 16.20 -17.27
CA ALA A 264 -0.20 15.36 -16.15
C ALA A 264 0.23 13.90 -16.36
N TRP A 265 0.06 13.40 -17.58
CA TRP A 265 0.49 12.06 -17.97
C TRP A 265 2.00 11.89 -17.87
N GLU A 266 2.78 12.84 -18.37
CA GLU A 266 4.23 12.82 -18.26
C GLU A 266 4.71 12.86 -16.80
N VAL A 267 4.03 13.62 -15.94
CA VAL A 267 4.27 13.65 -14.49
C VAL A 267 3.99 12.29 -13.86
N LEU A 268 2.87 11.65 -14.22
CA LEU A 268 2.48 10.34 -13.70
C LEU A 268 3.44 9.22 -14.13
N VAL A 269 3.85 9.22 -15.40
CA VAL A 269 4.84 8.25 -15.92
C VAL A 269 6.17 8.40 -15.18
N ALA A 270 6.66 9.64 -15.02
CA ALA A 270 7.87 9.91 -14.24
C ALA A 270 7.70 9.49 -12.77
N GLY A 271 6.54 9.77 -12.16
CA GLY A 271 6.21 9.38 -10.80
C GLY A 271 6.18 7.86 -10.60
N LYS A 272 5.66 7.09 -11.57
CA LYS A 272 5.67 5.62 -11.55
C LYS A 272 7.09 5.06 -11.57
N GLU A 273 7.99 5.67 -12.36
CA GLU A 273 9.40 5.30 -12.34
C GLU A 273 10.07 5.65 -11.00
N GLN A 274 9.80 6.85 -10.45
CA GLN A 274 10.26 7.22 -9.12
C GLN A 274 9.81 6.21 -8.06
N LEU A 275 8.54 5.77 -8.12
CA LEU A 275 7.96 4.77 -7.23
C LEU A 275 8.73 3.45 -7.27
N LYS A 276 9.09 2.98 -8.47
CA LYS A 276 9.94 1.80 -8.65
C LYS A 276 11.33 1.98 -8.05
N LEU A 277 11.97 3.13 -8.26
CA LEU A 277 13.29 3.42 -7.70
C LEU A 277 13.28 3.52 -6.17
N ALA A 278 12.20 4.08 -5.61
CA ALA A 278 11.94 4.16 -4.17
C ALA A 278 11.93 2.79 -3.48
N THR A 279 11.53 1.71 -4.17
CA THR A 279 11.52 0.38 -3.57
C THR A 279 12.92 -0.09 -3.13
N TYR A 280 13.96 0.30 -3.87
CA TYR A 280 15.33 -0.03 -3.50
C TYR A 280 15.81 0.77 -2.27
N ALA A 281 15.15 1.88 -1.93
CA ALA A 281 15.47 2.63 -0.73
C ALA A 281 15.30 1.82 0.55
N PHE A 282 14.40 0.83 0.58
CA PHE A 282 14.25 -0.06 1.72
C PHE A 282 15.45 -0.99 1.95
N ALA A 283 16.35 -1.10 0.96
CA ALA A 283 17.63 -1.82 1.05
C ALA A 283 18.81 -0.88 1.32
N ASP A 284 18.61 0.44 1.30
CA ASP A 284 19.69 1.40 1.48
C ASP A 284 20.20 1.38 2.92
N PRO A 285 21.51 1.59 3.12
CA PRO A 285 22.04 1.93 4.44
C PRO A 285 21.29 3.17 4.97
N PRO A 286 20.87 3.19 6.24
CA PRO A 286 20.15 4.32 6.84
C PRO A 286 21.11 5.47 7.18
N VAL A 287 21.98 5.82 6.24
CA VAL A 287 22.94 6.92 6.33
C VAL A 287 22.32 8.10 5.63
N THR A 288 22.06 9.18 6.38
CA THR A 288 21.39 10.40 5.86
C THR A 288 22.08 10.98 4.61
N GLY A 289 23.39 10.76 4.45
CA GLY A 289 24.18 11.17 3.30
C GLY A 289 23.99 10.34 2.02
N PHE A 290 23.47 9.11 2.11
CA PHE A 290 23.48 8.15 1.01
C PHE A 290 22.67 8.62 -0.20
N LYS A 291 21.56 9.34 0.03
CA LYS A 291 20.71 9.92 -1.03
C LYS A 291 21.39 11.02 -1.85
N TYR A 292 22.48 11.59 -1.33
CA TYR A 292 23.26 12.64 -2.02
C TYR A 292 24.45 12.07 -2.80
N LEU A 293 24.76 10.77 -2.65
CA LEU A 293 25.81 10.13 -3.41
C LEU A 293 25.39 10.02 -4.89
N PRO A 294 26.27 10.35 -5.85
CA PRO A 294 25.93 10.42 -7.27
C PRO A 294 25.89 9.04 -7.95
N THR A 295 25.24 8.06 -7.34
CA THR A 295 25.01 6.73 -7.91
C THR A 295 24.09 6.83 -9.15
N PRO A 296 24.14 5.89 -10.11
CA PRO A 296 23.25 5.91 -11.28
C PRO A 296 21.77 6.02 -10.90
N ARG A 297 21.36 5.30 -9.85
CA ARG A 297 20.01 5.33 -9.30
C ARG A 297 19.65 6.71 -8.75
N ASN A 298 20.49 7.28 -7.89
CA ASN A 298 20.20 8.59 -7.29
C ASN A 298 20.21 9.71 -8.36
N ARG A 299 21.13 9.66 -9.33
CA ARG A 299 21.14 10.58 -10.48
C ARG A 299 19.82 10.51 -11.25
N ARG A 300 19.31 9.30 -11.53
CA ARG A 300 18.02 9.11 -12.18
C ARG A 300 16.87 9.66 -11.33
N THR A 301 16.87 9.39 -10.02
CA THR A 301 15.89 9.96 -9.07
C THR A 301 15.90 11.48 -9.09
N TRP A 302 17.07 12.14 -9.12
CA TRP A 302 17.17 13.61 -9.20
C TRP A 302 16.67 14.17 -10.53
N GLN A 303 16.96 13.49 -11.65
CA GLN A 303 16.45 13.88 -12.96
C GLN A 303 14.92 13.83 -13.00
N LEU A 304 14.33 12.74 -12.51
CA LEU A 304 12.88 12.58 -12.43
C LEU A 304 12.26 13.59 -11.46
N ASP A 305 12.89 13.82 -10.30
CA ASP A 305 12.44 14.80 -9.32
C ASP A 305 12.41 16.21 -9.91
N LYS A 306 13.47 16.60 -10.63
CA LYS A 306 13.54 17.89 -11.34
C LYS A 306 12.46 18.01 -12.42
N LEU A 307 12.21 16.95 -13.20
CA LEU A 307 11.19 16.91 -14.24
C LEU A 307 9.78 17.08 -13.65
N VAL A 308 9.46 16.32 -12.60
CA VAL A 308 8.15 16.38 -11.92
C VAL A 308 7.95 17.74 -11.28
N ARG A 309 8.96 18.26 -10.54
CA ARG A 309 8.90 19.61 -9.94
C ARG A 309 8.65 20.67 -11.01
N SER A 310 9.47 20.70 -12.06
CA SER A 310 9.39 21.77 -13.06
C SER A 310 8.05 21.78 -13.79
N LYS A 311 7.51 20.62 -14.13
CA LYS A 311 6.20 20.52 -14.80
C LYS A 311 5.07 20.97 -13.92
N ILE A 312 5.01 20.50 -12.67
CA ILE A 312 3.94 20.89 -11.73
C ILE A 312 4.04 22.39 -11.42
N SER A 313 5.24 22.90 -11.10
CA SER A 313 5.44 24.33 -10.83
C SER A 313 5.01 25.20 -12.01
N ARG A 314 5.38 24.83 -13.24
CA ARG A 314 4.96 25.57 -14.45
C ARG A 314 3.44 25.62 -14.61
N ILE A 315 2.74 24.53 -14.27
CA ILE A 315 1.27 24.50 -14.34
C ILE A 315 0.65 25.38 -13.24
N ILE A 316 1.21 25.33 -12.02
CA ILE A 316 0.76 26.18 -10.91
C ILE A 316 0.96 27.66 -11.26
N GLU A 317 2.13 28.05 -11.76
CA GLU A 317 2.46 29.41 -12.15
C GLU A 317 1.55 29.93 -13.27
N ALA A 318 1.32 29.12 -14.30
CA ALA A 318 0.41 29.47 -15.40
C ALA A 318 -1.03 29.71 -14.91
N ARG A 319 -1.48 28.97 -13.89
CA ARG A 319 -2.83 29.12 -13.31
C ARG A 319 -2.94 30.26 -12.32
N LEU A 320 -1.89 30.56 -11.55
CA LEU A 320 -1.83 31.74 -10.69
C LEU A 320 -1.91 33.05 -11.50
N GLY A 321 -1.42 33.03 -12.74
CA GLY A 321 -1.56 34.16 -13.67
C GLY A 321 -2.94 34.26 -14.35
N SER A 322 -3.82 33.28 -14.18
CA SER A 322 -5.19 33.26 -14.73
C SER A 322 -6.19 33.72 -13.67
N SER A 323 -7.13 34.59 -14.04
CA SER A 323 -8.23 35.00 -13.15
C SER A 323 -9.35 33.95 -13.01
N ILE A 324 -9.28 32.85 -13.78
CA ILE A 324 -10.27 31.77 -13.79
C ILE A 324 -9.61 30.52 -13.21
N TYR A 325 -10.15 30.02 -12.10
CA TYR A 325 -9.80 28.74 -11.51
C TYR A 325 -10.66 27.64 -12.15
N GLU A 326 -10.03 26.59 -12.66
CA GLU A 326 -10.73 25.44 -13.23
C GLU A 326 -11.32 24.55 -12.13
N ASP A 327 -12.39 23.79 -12.45
CA ASP A 327 -13.06 22.87 -11.51
C ASP A 327 -12.29 21.55 -11.33
N ASP A 328 -10.99 21.63 -11.05
CA ASP A 328 -10.13 20.49 -10.71
C ASP A 328 -9.46 20.68 -9.34
N LEU A 329 -8.74 19.65 -8.84
CA LEU A 329 -8.15 19.73 -7.50
C LEU A 329 -7.19 20.92 -7.36
N LEU A 330 -6.32 21.15 -8.34
CA LEU A 330 -5.40 22.27 -8.27
C LEU A 330 -6.16 23.61 -8.27
N GLY A 331 -7.21 23.76 -9.08
CA GLY A 331 -8.07 24.94 -9.07
C GLY A 331 -8.75 25.19 -7.73
N GLN A 332 -9.26 24.14 -7.06
CA GLN A 332 -9.85 24.28 -5.73
C GLN A 332 -8.84 24.68 -4.65
N MET A 333 -7.62 24.12 -4.70
CA MET A 333 -6.54 24.52 -3.79
C MET A 333 -6.16 26.00 -3.99
N LEU A 334 -6.06 26.44 -5.25
CA LEU A 334 -5.75 27.83 -5.59
C LEU A 334 -6.88 28.79 -5.18
N GLN A 335 -8.14 28.40 -5.39
CA GLN A 335 -9.31 29.18 -4.97
C GLN A 335 -9.35 29.35 -3.44
N LEU A 336 -9.15 28.26 -2.69
CA LEU A 336 -9.08 28.34 -1.23
C LEU A 336 -7.93 29.23 -0.74
N GLN A 337 -6.78 29.18 -1.42
CA GLN A 337 -5.66 30.05 -1.12
C GLN A 337 -5.99 31.52 -1.36
N ALA A 338 -6.67 31.84 -2.47
CA ALA A 338 -7.10 33.21 -2.77
C ALA A 338 -8.14 33.74 -1.75
N CYS A 339 -9.02 32.88 -1.24
CA CYS A 339 -10.04 33.28 -0.26
C CYS A 339 -9.54 33.36 1.19
N SER A 340 -8.36 32.79 1.49
CA SER A 340 -7.85 32.67 2.87
C SER A 340 -6.88 33.80 3.22
N LYS A 341 -7.24 34.64 4.19
CA LYS A 341 -6.39 35.75 4.67
C LYS A 341 -5.32 35.34 5.69
N THR A 342 -5.43 34.15 6.29
CA THR A 342 -4.61 33.75 7.46
C THR A 342 -3.79 32.48 7.26
N GLN A 343 -4.11 31.68 6.23
CA GLN A 343 -3.41 30.43 5.92
C GLN A 343 -3.22 30.31 4.41
N THR A 344 -2.02 30.00 3.96
CA THR A 344 -1.69 29.75 2.54
C THR A 344 -0.83 28.50 2.43
N LEU A 345 -0.72 27.95 1.22
CA LEU A 345 0.30 26.96 0.88
C LEU A 345 1.38 27.64 0.03
N SER A 346 2.65 27.37 0.32
CA SER A 346 3.72 27.75 -0.60
C SER A 346 3.65 26.91 -1.89
N THR A 347 4.26 27.39 -2.98
CA THR A 347 4.33 26.65 -4.24
C THR A 347 4.94 25.26 -4.05
N GLU A 348 5.98 25.12 -3.22
CA GLU A 348 6.59 23.82 -2.91
C GLU A 348 5.64 22.89 -2.13
N GLU A 349 4.81 23.43 -1.24
CA GLU A 349 3.79 22.63 -0.56
C GLU A 349 2.72 22.16 -1.56
N MET A 350 2.26 23.02 -2.47
CA MET A 350 1.32 22.61 -3.52
C MET A 350 1.90 21.53 -4.42
N VAL A 351 3.17 21.65 -4.84
CA VAL A 351 3.87 20.60 -5.60
C VAL A 351 3.90 19.29 -4.81
N GLY A 352 4.18 19.35 -3.50
CA GLY A 352 4.15 18.21 -2.60
C GLY A 352 2.78 17.55 -2.50
N GLU A 353 1.70 18.33 -2.43
CA GLU A 353 0.34 17.82 -2.43
C GLU A 353 -0.01 17.15 -3.77
N CYS A 354 0.28 17.78 -4.92
CA CYS A 354 0.04 17.19 -6.24
C CYS A 354 0.77 15.84 -6.40
N ARG A 355 2.04 15.75 -5.99
CA ARG A 355 2.80 14.48 -6.00
C ARG A 355 2.14 13.41 -5.15
N THR A 356 1.72 13.78 -3.95
CA THR A 356 1.03 12.87 -3.02
C THR A 356 -0.26 12.34 -3.63
N PHE A 357 -1.08 13.20 -4.25
CA PHE A 357 -2.34 12.79 -4.89
C PHE A 357 -2.13 11.91 -6.10
N PHE A 358 -1.14 12.21 -6.95
CA PHE A 358 -0.81 11.34 -8.06
C PHE A 358 -0.41 9.95 -7.55
N ALA A 359 0.58 9.85 -6.67
CA ALA A 359 1.05 8.56 -6.18
C ALA A 359 -0.02 7.78 -5.40
N ALA A 360 -0.78 8.45 -4.52
CA ALA A 360 -1.78 7.80 -3.68
C ALA A 360 -3.10 7.52 -4.41
N GLY A 361 -3.39 8.21 -5.51
CA GLY A 361 -4.65 8.12 -6.24
C GLY A 361 -4.71 6.96 -7.22
N TYR A 362 -3.70 6.80 -8.08
CA TYR A 362 -3.78 5.77 -9.13
C TYR A 362 -3.40 4.37 -8.63
N ASP A 363 -2.28 4.24 -7.89
CA ASP A 363 -1.67 2.92 -7.62
C ASP A 363 -2.57 2.05 -6.73
N THR A 364 -3.28 2.66 -5.78
CA THR A 364 -4.23 1.95 -4.90
C THR A 364 -5.53 1.58 -5.61
N SER A 365 -6.09 2.47 -6.44
CA SER A 365 -7.31 2.17 -7.19
C SER A 365 -7.06 1.10 -8.25
N ALA A 366 -5.94 1.19 -8.99
CA ALA A 366 -5.55 0.19 -9.98
C ALA A 366 -5.34 -1.20 -9.37
N SER A 367 -4.68 -1.27 -8.20
CA SER A 367 -4.53 -2.50 -7.42
C SER A 367 -5.89 -3.11 -7.03
N LEU A 368 -6.83 -2.29 -6.53
CA LEU A 368 -8.16 -2.76 -6.15
C LEU A 368 -8.97 -3.26 -7.35
N ILE A 369 -8.97 -2.53 -8.48
CA ILE A 369 -9.63 -2.97 -9.72
C ILE A 369 -9.04 -4.32 -10.17
N THR A 370 -7.72 -4.43 -10.20
CA THR A 370 -7.01 -5.66 -10.61
C THR A 370 -7.44 -6.85 -9.76
N TRP A 371 -7.41 -6.72 -8.43
CA TRP A 371 -7.76 -7.84 -7.55
C TRP A 371 -9.25 -8.17 -7.55
N ALA A 372 -10.13 -7.18 -7.72
CA ALA A 372 -11.56 -7.42 -7.89
C ALA A 372 -11.84 -8.21 -9.17
N MET A 373 -11.18 -7.85 -10.29
CA MET A 373 -11.25 -8.59 -11.54
C MET A 373 -10.69 -10.01 -11.41
N PHE A 374 -9.58 -10.20 -10.69
CA PHE A 374 -9.04 -11.54 -10.38
C PHE A 374 -10.06 -12.40 -9.62
N LEU A 375 -10.70 -11.88 -8.58
CA LEU A 375 -11.69 -12.62 -7.80
C LEU A 375 -12.94 -12.92 -8.63
N LEU A 376 -13.44 -11.97 -9.41
CA LEU A 376 -14.55 -12.20 -10.34
C LEU A 376 -14.22 -13.25 -11.42
N ALA A 377 -12.97 -13.31 -11.89
CA ALA A 377 -12.53 -14.32 -12.84
C ALA A 377 -12.38 -15.71 -12.20
N SER A 378 -11.99 -15.75 -10.93
CA SER A 378 -11.77 -16.99 -10.16
C SER A 378 -13.08 -17.57 -9.60
N TYR A 379 -14.10 -16.74 -9.42
CA TYR A 379 -15.42 -17.10 -8.89
C TYR A 379 -16.54 -16.68 -9.86
N PRO A 380 -16.76 -17.43 -10.96
CA PRO A 380 -17.74 -17.06 -12.00
C PRO A 380 -19.17 -16.86 -11.49
N GLN A 381 -19.57 -17.58 -10.43
CA GLN A 381 -20.86 -17.40 -9.78
C GLN A 381 -21.04 -15.98 -9.22
N TRP A 382 -19.98 -15.40 -8.66
CA TRP A 382 -20.00 -14.01 -8.19
C TRP A 382 -20.01 -13.04 -9.37
N GLN A 383 -19.33 -13.39 -10.47
CA GLN A 383 -19.39 -12.62 -11.70
C GLN A 383 -20.82 -12.49 -12.24
N GLU A 384 -21.58 -13.58 -12.23
CA GLU A 384 -22.98 -13.58 -12.65
C GLU A 384 -23.89 -12.83 -11.67
N MET A 385 -23.83 -13.15 -10.38
CA MET A 385 -24.68 -12.50 -9.37
C MET A 385 -24.49 -10.97 -9.35
N VAL A 386 -23.26 -10.50 -9.45
CA VAL A 386 -22.97 -9.06 -9.49
C VAL A 386 -23.40 -8.46 -10.82
N ARG A 387 -23.26 -9.17 -11.95
CA ARG A 387 -23.77 -8.72 -13.24
C ARG A 387 -25.29 -8.55 -13.22
N GLU A 388 -26.02 -9.52 -12.69
CA GLU A 388 -27.48 -9.46 -12.54
C GLU A 388 -27.91 -8.26 -11.70
N GLU A 389 -27.23 -7.99 -10.58
CA GLU A 389 -27.44 -6.77 -9.80
C GLU A 389 -27.20 -5.51 -10.63
N VAL A 390 -26.06 -5.42 -11.33
CA VAL A 390 -25.72 -4.24 -12.15
C VAL A 390 -26.74 -4.01 -13.26
N VAL A 391 -27.17 -5.07 -13.95
CA VAL A 391 -28.17 -4.98 -15.03
C VAL A 391 -29.53 -4.56 -14.49
N ARG A 392 -29.94 -5.09 -13.32
CA ARG A 392 -31.20 -4.73 -12.66
C ARG A 392 -31.22 -3.27 -12.21
N GLU A 393 -30.16 -2.80 -11.57
CA GLU A 393 -30.11 -1.44 -11.03
C GLU A 393 -29.84 -0.37 -12.11
N TYR A 394 -29.19 -0.76 -13.22
CA TYR A 394 -28.83 0.13 -14.34
C TYR A 394 -29.21 -0.48 -15.70
N PRO A 395 -30.52 -0.57 -16.03
CA PRO A 395 -31.00 -1.11 -17.30
C PRO A 395 -30.66 -0.19 -18.49
N ALA A 396 -30.44 -0.80 -19.67
CA ALA A 396 -30.16 -0.12 -20.94
C ALA A 396 -28.89 0.79 -20.92
N HIS A 397 -28.96 1.95 -21.60
CA HIS A 397 -27.89 2.98 -21.68
C HIS A 397 -27.63 3.73 -20.37
N HIS A 398 -28.34 3.41 -19.28
CA HIS A 398 -28.02 3.97 -17.97
C HIS A 398 -26.70 3.39 -17.48
N LEU A 399 -25.77 4.28 -17.19
CA LEU A 399 -24.44 3.95 -16.71
C LEU A 399 -24.41 4.16 -15.19
N PRO A 400 -23.59 3.40 -14.47
CA PRO A 400 -23.42 3.57 -13.04
C PRO A 400 -22.81 4.96 -12.78
N LEU A 401 -23.65 5.94 -12.53
CA LEU A 401 -23.28 7.29 -12.07
C LEU A 401 -23.65 7.42 -10.58
N VAL A 402 -23.06 8.42 -9.92
CA VAL A 402 -23.07 8.67 -8.45
C VAL A 402 -24.45 8.69 -7.82
N ASP A 403 -25.53 8.78 -8.59
CA ASP A 403 -26.87 9.16 -8.14
C ASP A 403 -27.54 8.16 -7.19
N SER A 404 -26.92 7.04 -6.82
CA SER A 404 -27.44 6.19 -5.74
C SER A 404 -26.37 5.36 -5.01
N PRO A 405 -25.62 5.95 -4.05
CA PRO A 405 -24.81 5.18 -3.12
C PRO A 405 -25.71 4.15 -2.40
N GLY A 406 -25.45 2.85 -2.57
CA GLY A 406 -26.18 1.78 -1.89
C GLY A 406 -27.07 0.88 -2.77
N LYS A 407 -27.16 1.12 -4.09
CA LYS A 407 -27.87 0.19 -5.01
C LYS A 407 -27.09 -1.10 -5.29
N LEU A 408 -25.78 -0.98 -5.56
CA LEU A 408 -24.91 -2.11 -5.88
C LEU A 408 -24.36 -2.78 -4.60
N LYS A 409 -25.24 -3.46 -3.86
CA LYS A 409 -24.92 -4.08 -2.56
C LYS A 409 -23.97 -5.26 -2.72
N LEU A 410 -24.22 -6.16 -3.66
CA LEU A 410 -23.36 -7.32 -3.94
C LEU A 410 -21.98 -6.87 -4.39
N LEU A 411 -21.91 -5.90 -5.31
CA LEU A 411 -20.63 -5.33 -5.73
C LEU A 411 -19.87 -4.71 -4.55
N ASN A 412 -20.55 -3.94 -3.70
CA ASN A 412 -19.91 -3.36 -2.52
C ASN A 412 -19.38 -4.43 -1.56
N MET A 413 -20.12 -5.50 -1.31
CA MET A 413 -19.64 -6.62 -0.49
C MET A 413 -18.41 -7.29 -1.10
N LEU A 414 -18.41 -7.51 -2.43
CA LEU A 414 -17.28 -8.06 -3.15
C LEU A 414 -16.03 -7.17 -3.04
N LEU A 415 -16.19 -5.85 -3.17
CA LEU A 415 -15.07 -4.91 -3.02
C LEU A 415 -14.54 -4.86 -1.59
N LEU A 416 -15.41 -4.93 -0.57
CA LEU A 416 -14.97 -5.00 0.83
C LEU A 416 -14.19 -6.30 1.11
N GLU A 417 -14.63 -7.43 0.58
CA GLU A 417 -13.90 -8.70 0.70
C GLU A 417 -12.59 -8.69 -0.11
N THR A 418 -12.59 -8.03 -1.27
CA THR A 418 -11.37 -7.79 -2.06
C THR A 418 -10.37 -6.97 -1.26
N LEU A 419 -10.80 -5.89 -0.59
CA LEU A 419 -9.94 -5.06 0.27
C LEU A 419 -9.41 -5.82 1.50
N ARG A 420 -10.17 -6.79 2.02
CA ARG A 420 -9.75 -7.64 3.14
C ARG A 420 -8.65 -8.61 2.70
N LEU A 421 -8.85 -9.29 1.58
CA LEU A 421 -7.87 -10.26 1.08
C LEU A 421 -6.68 -9.56 0.42
N TYR A 422 -6.93 -8.68 -0.53
CA TYR A 422 -5.91 -8.08 -1.38
C TYR A 422 -5.88 -6.55 -1.28
N GLY A 423 -6.08 -6.01 -0.08
CA GLY A 423 -5.98 -4.57 0.19
C GLY A 423 -4.65 -3.99 -0.32
N PRO A 424 -4.66 -2.84 -1.04
CA PRO A 424 -3.45 -2.30 -1.65
C PRO A 424 -2.33 -2.06 -0.64
N ILE A 425 -2.63 -1.56 0.56
CA ILE A 425 -1.62 -1.29 1.58
C ILE A 425 -1.44 -2.49 2.52
N ALA A 426 -0.25 -3.11 2.50
CA ALA A 426 0.01 -4.32 3.27
C ALA A 426 0.27 -4.09 4.78
N PHE A 427 0.67 -2.87 5.18
CA PHE A 427 0.88 -2.52 6.59
C PHE A 427 0.76 -1.01 6.81
N LEU A 428 0.40 -0.61 8.04
CA LEU A 428 0.45 0.79 8.49
C LEU A 428 1.59 0.97 9.48
N GLN A 429 2.18 2.17 9.48
CA GLN A 429 3.23 2.54 10.42
C GLN A 429 2.95 3.88 11.10
N ARG A 430 3.35 3.97 12.37
CA ARG A 430 3.37 5.20 13.17
C ARG A 430 4.66 5.28 13.97
N LYS A 431 5.14 6.48 14.25
CA LYS A 431 6.31 6.74 15.09
C LYS A 431 5.88 7.45 16.36
N THR A 432 6.38 7.01 17.52
CA THR A 432 6.12 7.71 18.79
C THR A 432 6.88 9.03 18.84
N SER A 433 6.18 10.15 19.09
CA SER A 433 6.78 11.49 19.21
C SER A 433 7.39 11.75 20.59
N SER A 434 6.94 11.01 21.62
CA SER A 434 7.43 11.02 23.00
C SER A 434 7.41 9.62 23.62
N ASP A 435 8.02 9.47 24.80
CA ASP A 435 7.88 8.26 25.61
C ASP A 435 6.41 8.09 26.02
N THR A 436 5.86 6.90 25.86
CA THR A 436 4.43 6.65 26.08
C THR A 436 4.15 5.26 26.63
N THR A 437 2.90 5.04 27.06
CA THR A 437 2.39 3.74 27.51
C THR A 437 1.27 3.23 26.59
N LEU A 438 1.54 2.11 25.91
CA LEU A 438 0.60 1.39 25.05
C LEU A 438 0.13 0.11 25.78
N ALA A 439 -1.11 0.12 26.27
CA ALA A 439 -1.62 -0.83 27.25
C ALA A 439 -0.67 -0.97 28.46
N HIS A 440 0.01 -2.10 28.58
CA HIS A 440 0.97 -2.39 29.65
C HIS A 440 2.43 -2.12 29.25
N MET A 441 2.69 -1.72 28.00
CA MET A 441 4.02 -1.56 27.45
C MET A 441 4.48 -0.09 27.52
N LYS A 442 5.61 0.15 28.18
CA LYS A 442 6.34 1.43 28.14
C LYS A 442 7.18 1.49 26.87
N VAL A 443 6.78 2.37 25.95
CA VAL A 443 7.33 2.51 24.61
C VAL A 443 8.14 3.81 24.51
N PRO A 444 9.47 3.75 24.31
CA PRO A 444 10.30 4.94 24.17
C PRO A 444 9.99 5.74 22.91
N LYS A 445 10.34 7.03 22.94
CA LYS A 445 10.29 7.96 21.79
C LYS A 445 11.05 7.43 20.59
N GLY A 446 10.47 7.67 19.40
CA GLY A 446 11.04 7.25 18.13
C GLY A 446 10.99 5.75 17.90
N THR A 447 10.08 5.04 18.58
CA THR A 447 9.75 3.65 18.30
C THR A 447 8.66 3.59 17.24
N MET A 448 8.85 2.73 16.25
CA MET A 448 7.86 2.49 15.20
C MET A 448 6.82 1.49 15.69
N ILE A 449 5.54 1.77 15.47
CA ILE A 449 4.44 0.83 15.63
C ILE A 449 4.03 0.39 14.24
N THR A 450 4.15 -0.90 13.94
CA THR A 450 3.82 -1.49 12.65
C THR A 450 2.60 -2.39 12.78
N ILE A 451 1.61 -2.16 11.94
CA ILE A 451 0.30 -2.82 11.96
C ILE A 451 0.19 -3.63 10.66
N PRO A 452 0.40 -4.95 10.68
CA PRO A 452 0.45 -5.77 9.48
C PRO A 452 -0.97 -6.10 8.98
N LEU A 453 -1.49 -5.31 8.04
CA LEU A 453 -2.88 -5.39 7.57
C LEU A 453 -3.20 -6.74 6.92
N VAL A 454 -2.32 -7.25 6.05
CA VAL A 454 -2.56 -8.53 5.34
C VAL A 454 -2.73 -9.69 6.32
N MET A 455 -1.96 -9.67 7.42
CA MET A 455 -2.09 -10.61 8.52
C MET A 455 -3.42 -10.38 9.24
N LEU A 456 -3.64 -9.17 9.78
CA LEU A 456 -4.81 -8.83 10.60
C LEU A 456 -6.14 -9.08 9.91
N HIS A 457 -6.20 -8.88 8.59
CA HIS A 457 -7.41 -9.11 7.80
C HIS A 457 -7.72 -10.59 7.59
N ARG A 458 -6.83 -11.51 8.00
CA ARG A 458 -6.99 -12.97 7.94
C ARG A 458 -6.99 -13.62 9.33
N ASP A 459 -7.01 -12.82 10.39
CA ASP A 459 -7.06 -13.33 11.75
C ASP A 459 -8.33 -14.12 11.99
N LYS A 460 -8.21 -15.44 12.21
CA LYS A 460 -9.34 -16.34 12.42
C LYS A 460 -10.11 -16.04 13.70
N ASP A 461 -9.44 -15.48 14.72
CA ASP A 461 -10.09 -15.07 15.96
C ASP A 461 -10.97 -13.82 15.76
N VAL A 462 -10.69 -13.04 14.71
CA VAL A 462 -11.40 -11.80 14.37
C VAL A 462 -12.43 -12.03 13.26
N TRP A 463 -12.06 -12.77 12.22
CA TRP A 463 -12.80 -12.91 10.97
C TRP A 463 -13.53 -14.26 10.83
N GLY A 464 -13.28 -15.20 11.74
CA GLY A 464 -13.89 -16.54 11.74
C GLY A 464 -13.01 -17.61 11.08
N PRO A 465 -13.42 -18.88 11.14
CA PRO A 465 -12.64 -20.00 10.62
C PRO A 465 -12.39 -19.94 9.10
N ASP A 466 -13.26 -19.27 8.35
CA ASP A 466 -13.18 -19.06 6.91
C ASP A 466 -12.40 -17.78 6.52
N ALA A 467 -11.61 -17.20 7.42
CA ALA A 467 -10.86 -15.97 7.16
C ALA A 467 -9.92 -16.04 5.94
N ASP A 468 -9.43 -17.23 5.58
CA ASP A 468 -8.57 -17.42 4.41
C ASP A 468 -9.37 -17.58 3.10
N MET A 469 -10.70 -17.67 3.18
CA MET A 469 -11.59 -17.90 2.03
C MET A 469 -12.14 -16.59 1.47
N PHE A 470 -12.44 -16.57 0.18
CA PHE A 470 -13.23 -15.49 -0.42
C PHE A 470 -14.71 -15.69 -0.11
N ASN A 471 -15.25 -14.84 0.76
CA ASN A 471 -16.65 -14.88 1.16
C ASN A 471 -17.24 -13.46 1.34
N PRO A 472 -17.72 -12.82 0.25
CA PRO A 472 -18.34 -11.51 0.35
C PRO A 472 -19.62 -11.47 1.20
N MET A 473 -20.32 -12.61 1.37
CA MET A 473 -21.54 -12.68 2.20
C MET A 473 -21.27 -12.35 3.67
N ARG A 474 -20.00 -12.36 4.11
CA ARG A 474 -19.60 -11.85 5.43
C ARG A 474 -20.08 -10.42 5.69
N PHE A 475 -20.22 -9.62 4.64
CA PHE A 475 -20.65 -8.22 4.74
C PHE A 475 -22.17 -8.03 4.58
N GLN A 476 -22.97 -9.11 4.47
CA GLN A 476 -24.43 -9.02 4.22
C GLN A 476 -25.19 -8.23 5.28
N ASN A 477 -24.76 -8.34 6.54
CA ASN A 477 -25.39 -7.66 7.68
C ASN A 477 -24.71 -6.32 8.00
N GLY A 478 -23.94 -5.79 7.05
CA GLY A 478 -23.22 -4.53 7.16
C GLY A 478 -21.81 -4.66 7.71
N PHE A 479 -21.00 -3.64 7.43
CA PHE A 479 -19.58 -3.56 7.74
C PHE A 479 -19.24 -3.82 9.22
N LEU A 480 -20.04 -3.29 10.15
CA LEU A 480 -19.78 -3.40 11.59
C LEU A 480 -19.99 -4.81 12.15
N LYS A 481 -20.77 -5.66 11.47
CA LYS A 481 -21.08 -7.03 11.89
C LYS A 481 -20.27 -8.09 11.15
N ALA A 482 -19.38 -7.68 10.24
CA ALA A 482 -18.61 -8.60 9.41
C ALA A 482 -17.48 -9.32 10.17
N ALA A 483 -17.16 -8.89 11.39
CA ALA A 483 -16.09 -9.44 12.22
C ALA A 483 -16.44 -9.32 13.70
N LYS A 484 -15.66 -9.99 14.56
CA LYS A 484 -15.82 -9.99 16.03
C LYS A 484 -15.77 -8.59 16.64
N HIS A 485 -14.92 -7.72 16.10
CA HIS A 485 -14.78 -6.34 16.55
C HIS A 485 -15.24 -5.37 15.44
N SER A 486 -15.90 -4.28 15.84
CA SER A 486 -16.21 -3.19 14.91
C SER A 486 -14.93 -2.54 14.38
N HIS A 487 -14.92 -2.14 13.10
CA HIS A 487 -13.79 -1.44 12.44
C HIS A 487 -12.50 -2.25 12.28
N THR A 488 -12.60 -3.56 12.03
CA THR A 488 -11.45 -4.45 11.78
C THR A 488 -10.91 -4.38 10.35
N LEU A 489 -11.75 -4.02 9.36
CA LEU A 489 -11.26 -3.77 8.00
C LEU A 489 -10.58 -2.40 7.93
N LEU A 490 -9.27 -2.41 8.10
CA LEU A 490 -8.41 -1.23 8.12
C LEU A 490 -7.82 -0.85 6.74
N ALA A 491 -8.45 -1.26 5.65
CA ALA A 491 -7.97 -1.00 4.29
C ALA A 491 -7.82 0.51 3.98
N PHE A 492 -8.68 1.35 4.57
CA PHE A 492 -8.61 2.82 4.50
C PHE A 492 -8.07 3.47 5.78
N SER A 493 -7.48 2.69 6.69
CA SER A 493 -7.20 3.08 8.09
C SER A 493 -8.48 3.48 8.85
N CYS A 494 -8.34 3.96 10.08
CA CYS A 494 -9.41 4.59 10.85
C CYS A 494 -8.88 5.84 11.58
N GLY A 495 -9.77 6.52 12.30
CA GLY A 495 -9.42 7.70 13.12
C GLY A 495 -9.16 8.97 12.30
N PRO A 496 -8.49 9.99 12.88
CA PRO A 496 -8.26 11.28 12.24
C PRO A 496 -7.48 11.19 10.92
N ARG A 497 -6.68 10.14 10.75
CA ARG A 497 -5.83 9.90 9.58
C ARG A 497 -6.45 8.90 8.60
N VAL A 498 -7.77 8.68 8.65
CA VAL A 498 -8.52 7.89 7.63
C VAL A 498 -8.28 8.44 6.22
N CYS A 499 -8.25 7.54 5.23
CA CYS A 499 -8.03 7.91 3.83
C CYS A 499 -9.03 9.00 3.39
N ALA A 500 -8.54 10.07 2.76
CA ALA A 500 -9.41 11.12 2.21
C ALA A 500 -10.23 10.60 1.03
N GLY A 501 -9.58 9.81 0.17
CA GLY A 501 -10.15 9.32 -1.07
C GLY A 501 -10.98 8.05 -0.92
N GLN A 502 -11.41 7.66 0.29
CA GLN A 502 -12.15 6.41 0.47
C GLN A 502 -13.41 6.36 -0.41
N ASN A 503 -14.26 7.39 -0.35
CA ASN A 503 -15.48 7.43 -1.15
C ASN A 503 -15.18 7.55 -2.64
N PHE A 504 -14.16 8.34 -2.99
CA PHE A 504 -13.70 8.50 -4.36
C PHE A 504 -13.28 7.15 -4.96
N ALA A 505 -12.39 6.42 -4.29
CA ALA A 505 -11.88 5.13 -4.76
C ALA A 505 -12.99 4.07 -4.84
N MET A 506 -13.89 4.00 -3.85
CA MET A 506 -14.99 3.04 -3.89
C MET A 506 -15.93 3.29 -5.08
N VAL A 507 -16.29 4.54 -5.34
CA VAL A 507 -17.13 4.90 -6.49
C VAL A 507 -16.38 4.64 -7.81
N GLU A 508 -15.13 5.08 -7.94
CA GLU A 508 -14.29 4.83 -9.12
C GLU A 508 -14.28 3.35 -9.49
N VAL A 509 -13.91 2.48 -8.54
CA VAL A 509 -13.83 1.04 -8.80
C VAL A 509 -15.21 0.43 -9.08
N GLN A 510 -16.27 0.86 -8.39
CA GLN A 510 -17.62 0.39 -8.70
C GLN A 510 -18.01 0.67 -10.14
N ILE A 511 -17.71 1.87 -10.65
CA ILE A 511 -18.02 2.26 -12.03
C ILE A 511 -17.25 1.40 -13.01
N VAL A 512 -15.95 1.22 -12.80
CA VAL A 512 -15.09 0.39 -13.67
C VAL A 512 -15.66 -1.04 -13.76
N ILE A 513 -15.86 -1.69 -12.61
CA ILE A 513 -16.29 -3.09 -12.56
C ILE A 513 -17.70 -3.26 -13.12
N ALA A 514 -18.65 -2.39 -12.73
CA ALA A 514 -20.02 -2.47 -13.23
C ALA A 514 -20.10 -2.25 -14.75
N THR A 515 -19.32 -1.31 -15.29
CA THR A 515 -19.31 -1.04 -16.74
C THR A 515 -18.74 -2.22 -17.52
N ILE A 516 -17.66 -2.85 -17.02
CA ILE A 516 -17.07 -4.05 -17.64
C ILE A 516 -18.05 -5.23 -17.61
N LEU A 517 -18.67 -5.52 -16.45
CA LEU A 517 -19.57 -6.66 -16.26
C LEU A 517 -20.81 -6.61 -17.17
N LYS A 518 -21.26 -5.40 -17.57
CA LYS A 518 -22.38 -5.24 -18.54
C LYS A 518 -22.03 -5.68 -19.96
N SER A 519 -20.75 -5.69 -20.35
CA SER A 519 -20.34 -5.95 -21.74
C SER A 519 -19.58 -7.26 -21.93
N PHE A 520 -18.96 -7.78 -20.88
CA PHE A 520 -18.01 -8.88 -21.01
C PHE A 520 -18.21 -9.99 -19.96
N ILE A 521 -17.81 -11.19 -20.38
CA ILE A 521 -17.49 -12.31 -19.51
C ILE A 521 -15.99 -12.56 -19.60
N PHE A 522 -15.35 -12.87 -18.49
CA PHE A 522 -13.90 -13.07 -18.44
C PHE A 522 -13.49 -14.18 -17.48
N SER A 523 -12.33 -14.76 -17.74
CA SER A 523 -11.73 -15.86 -16.97
C SER A 523 -10.21 -15.69 -16.89
N LEU A 524 -9.58 -16.34 -15.92
CA LEU A 524 -8.12 -16.35 -15.82
C LEU A 524 -7.52 -16.97 -17.08
N SER A 525 -6.49 -16.33 -17.63
CA SER A 525 -5.77 -16.93 -18.75
C SER A 525 -4.98 -18.16 -18.28
N PRO A 526 -4.81 -19.19 -19.14
CA PRO A 526 -3.83 -20.26 -18.90
C PRO A 526 -2.39 -19.75 -18.67
N THR A 527 -2.07 -18.53 -19.10
CA THR A 527 -0.76 -17.89 -18.88
C THR A 527 -0.64 -17.21 -17.51
N TYR A 528 -1.73 -17.14 -16.73
CA TYR A 528 -1.74 -16.49 -15.43
C TYR A 528 -0.91 -17.25 -14.39
N VAL A 529 -0.04 -16.52 -13.70
CA VAL A 529 0.75 -17.03 -12.57
C VAL A 529 0.35 -16.27 -11.31
N HIS A 530 -0.31 -16.96 -10.37
CA HIS A 530 -0.77 -16.33 -9.13
C HIS A 530 0.40 -16.08 -8.17
N LYS A 531 0.93 -14.86 -8.25
CA LYS A 531 2.08 -14.43 -7.42
C LYS A 531 1.90 -13.02 -6.88
N PRO A 532 1.10 -12.85 -5.81
CA PRO A 532 0.97 -11.58 -5.12
C PRO A 532 2.35 -11.09 -4.63
N SER A 533 2.63 -9.81 -4.86
CA SER A 533 3.86 -9.16 -4.46
C SER A 533 3.55 -7.77 -3.91
N ASN A 534 4.20 -7.41 -2.81
CA ASN A 534 4.11 -6.06 -2.26
C ASN A 534 5.39 -5.29 -2.60
N PHE A 535 5.24 -4.26 -3.44
CA PHE A 535 6.32 -3.31 -3.73
C PHE A 535 6.09 -2.03 -2.92
N ILE A 536 4.95 -1.39 -3.15
CA ILE A 536 4.40 -0.30 -2.33
C ILE A 536 2.94 -0.61 -2.06
N THR A 537 2.23 -0.97 -3.13
CA THR A 537 0.95 -1.66 -3.07
C THR A 537 1.12 -3.16 -3.33
N LEU A 538 0.11 -3.92 -2.92
CA LEU A 538 -0.06 -5.34 -3.22
C LEU A 538 -0.58 -5.51 -4.64
N THR A 539 0.21 -6.11 -5.53
CA THR A 539 -0.16 -6.33 -6.94
C THR A 539 0.25 -7.72 -7.42
N PRO A 540 -0.35 -8.24 -8.51
CA PRO A 540 0.15 -9.42 -9.18
C PRO A 540 1.54 -9.14 -9.78
N ARG A 541 2.56 -9.93 -9.42
CA ARG A 541 3.94 -9.67 -9.86
C ARG A 541 4.12 -9.67 -11.38
N TYR A 542 3.38 -10.52 -12.09
CA TYR A 542 3.50 -10.73 -13.54
C TYR A 542 2.31 -10.18 -14.32
N GLY A 543 1.54 -9.26 -13.72
CA GLY A 543 0.28 -8.79 -14.28
C GLY A 543 -0.89 -9.75 -14.05
N LEU A 544 -2.03 -9.45 -14.65
CA LEU A 544 -3.25 -10.25 -14.58
C LEU A 544 -3.77 -10.51 -16.00
N PRO A 545 -3.18 -11.47 -16.73
CA PRO A 545 -3.71 -11.92 -18.00
C PRO A 545 -5.11 -12.56 -17.84
N LEU A 546 -6.10 -11.99 -18.51
CA LEU A 546 -7.48 -12.48 -18.55
C LEU A 546 -7.89 -12.79 -20.00
N ILE A 547 -8.66 -13.86 -20.19
CA ILE A 547 -9.38 -14.10 -21.44
C ILE A 547 -10.73 -13.41 -21.36
N VAL A 548 -10.99 -12.49 -22.29
CA VAL A 548 -12.19 -11.67 -22.35
C VAL A 548 -13.02 -12.03 -23.58
N ARG A 549 -14.33 -12.16 -23.39
CA ARG A 549 -15.31 -12.41 -24.44
C ARG A 549 -16.47 -11.43 -24.32
N LYS A 550 -17.05 -11.04 -25.46
CA LYS A 550 -18.29 -10.25 -25.47
C LYS A 550 -19.43 -11.10 -24.89
N LEU A 551 -20.29 -10.50 -24.06
CA LEU A 551 -21.54 -11.13 -23.66
C LEU A 551 -22.39 -11.38 -24.92
N GLN A 552 -22.86 -12.61 -25.10
CA GLN A 552 -23.92 -12.90 -26.06
C GLN A 552 -25.19 -12.24 -25.50
N GLN A 553 -25.73 -11.24 -26.22
CA GLN A 553 -27.06 -10.74 -25.88
C GLN A 553 -28.03 -11.90 -26.06
N ALA A 554 -28.82 -12.21 -25.02
CA ALA A 554 -30.00 -13.03 -25.21
C ALA A 554 -30.86 -12.32 -26.27
N VAL A 555 -31.10 -13.01 -27.38
CA VAL A 555 -31.93 -12.55 -28.50
C VAL A 555 -33.35 -12.26 -28.02
#